data_AF-A0A498GDZ9-F1
#
_entry.id   AF-A0A498GDZ9-F1
#
_cell.length_a   1.000
_cell.length_b   1.000
_cell.length_c   1.000
_cell.angle_alpha   90.00
_cell.angle_beta   90.00
_cell.angle_gamma   90.00
#
_symmetry.space_group_name_H-M   'P 1'
#
loop_
_entity.id
_entity.type
_entity.pdbx_description
1 polymer ?
#
loop_
_entity_poly.entity_id
_entity_poly.type
_entity_poly.pdbx_seq_one_letter_code
_entity_poly.pdbx_strand_id
1 'polypeptide(L)' 'MRQRAPTRIAEALPPERLLETNQQRLVRGGIVCMHDIPTVQQYVAYENQHAGRRWVLRMLAERAAALREVETKPETED' A
#
# COMPACT_ATOMS: atom_id res chain seq x y z
N MET A 1 -16.88 -12.55 3.73
CA MET A 1 -15.63 -11.79 3.53
C MET A 1 -15.18 -11.28 4.90
N ARG A 2 -14.02 -11.69 5.42
CA ARG A 2 -13.48 -11.12 6.67
C ARG A 2 -12.89 -9.76 6.34
N GLN A 3 -13.54 -8.69 6.77
CA GLN A 3 -12.93 -7.35 6.70
C GLN A 3 -11.74 -7.35 7.67
N ARG A 4 -10.53 -7.20 7.15
CA ARG A 4 -9.32 -7.00 7.97
C ARG A 4 -9.43 -5.61 8.60
N ALA A 5 -9.10 -5.50 9.89
CA ALA A 5 -9.06 -4.22 10.58
C ALA A 5 -8.09 -3.27 9.86
N PRO A 6 -8.44 -1.98 9.70
CA PRO A 6 -7.53 -1.00 9.11
C PRO A 6 -6.29 -0.87 9.97
N THR A 7 -5.14 -0.70 9.34
CA THR A 7 -3.89 -0.43 10.06
C THR A 7 -3.80 1.05 10.42
N ARG A 8 -2.88 1.41 11.32
CA ARG A 8 -2.67 2.81 11.73
C ARG A 8 -2.45 3.76 10.56
N ILE A 9 -1.85 3.29 9.46
CA ILE A 9 -1.68 4.10 8.24
C ILE A 9 -3.00 4.27 7.52
N ALA A 10 -3.76 3.19 7.30
CA ALA A 10 -5.05 3.26 6.64
C ALA A 10 -6.08 4.10 7.43
N GLU A 11 -5.95 4.18 8.76
CA GLU A 11 -6.75 5.06 9.60
C GLU A 11 -6.36 6.54 9.46
N ALA A 12 -5.06 6.86 9.50
CA ALA A 12 -4.58 8.24 9.45
C ALA A 12 -4.58 8.84 8.04
N LEU A 13 -4.33 8.00 7.05
CA LEU A 13 -4.29 8.34 5.65
C LEU A 13 -5.02 7.22 4.89
N PRO A 14 -6.35 7.32 4.75
CA PRO A 14 -7.12 6.32 4.00
C PRO A 14 -6.89 6.44 2.48
N PRO A 15 -7.28 5.42 1.71
CA PRO A 15 -7.05 5.39 0.27
C PRO A 15 -7.63 6.59 -0.47
N GLU A 16 -8.82 7.05 -0.11
CA GLU A 16 -9.46 8.20 -0.78
C GLU A 16 -8.61 9.47 -0.62
N ARG A 17 -8.13 9.73 0.60
CA ARG A 17 -7.26 10.89 0.90
C ARG A 17 -5.97 10.91 0.09
N LEU A 18 -5.33 9.74 -0.13
CA LEU A 18 -4.07 9.68 -0.87
C LEU A 18 -4.28 9.56 -2.38
N LEU A 19 -5.23 8.73 -2.82
CA LEU A 19 -5.32 8.30 -4.22
C LEU A 19 -6.19 9.23 -5.07
N GLU A 20 -7.10 10.02 -4.51
CA GLU A 20 -7.89 10.98 -5.29
C GLU A 20 -7.03 12.15 -5.82
N THR A 21 -5.84 12.38 -5.25
CA THR A 21 -4.94 13.41 -5.78
C THR A 21 -4.29 13.00 -7.10
N ASN A 22 -4.13 13.98 -7.98
CA ASN A 22 -3.34 13.84 -9.21
C ASN A 22 -1.84 14.15 -8.99
N GLN A 23 -1.45 14.51 -7.77
CA GLN A 23 -0.06 14.82 -7.43
C GLN A 23 0.76 13.54 -7.28
N GLN A 24 1.43 13.14 -8.36
CA GLN A 24 2.20 11.89 -8.40
C GLN A 24 3.22 11.77 -7.27
N ARG A 25 3.89 12.87 -6.86
CA ARG A 25 4.87 12.84 -5.77
C ARG A 25 4.26 12.42 -4.42
N LEU A 26 3.05 12.89 -4.12
CA LEU A 26 2.35 12.54 -2.88
C LEU A 26 1.95 11.08 -2.88
N VAL A 27 1.35 10.60 -3.98
CA VAL A 27 0.95 9.19 -4.13
C VAL A 27 2.17 8.28 -3.97
N ARG A 28 3.29 8.59 -4.62
CA ARG A 28 4.53 7.82 -4.47
C ARG A 28 5.02 7.80 -3.02
N GLY A 29 5.08 8.96 -2.36
CA GLY A 29 5.50 9.07 -0.98
C GLY A 29 4.62 8.23 -0.05
N GLY A 30 3.31 8.34 -0.18
CA GLY A 30 2.36 7.58 0.64
C GLY A 30 2.48 6.06 0.44
N ILE A 31 2.69 5.58 -0.78
CA ILE A 31 2.91 4.14 -1.05
C ILE A 31 4.21 3.64 -0.38
N VAL A 32 5.30 4.40 -0.46
CA VAL A 32 6.58 4.03 0.18
C VAL A 32 6.44 3.94 1.70
N CYS A 33 5.60 4.78 2.30
CA CYS A 33 5.33 4.77 3.73
C CYS A 33 4.46 3.61 4.21
N MET A 34 3.86 2.79 3.35
CA MET A 34 3.07 1.64 3.78
C MET A 34 3.98 0.54 4.33
N HIS A 35 3.75 0.06 5.55
CA HIS A 35 4.64 -0.89 6.23
C HIS A 35 4.09 -2.30 6.38
N ASP A 36 2.91 -2.58 5.82
CA ASP A 36 2.27 -3.89 5.94
C ASP A 36 1.42 -4.22 4.70
N ILE A 37 1.33 -5.51 4.41
CA ILE A 37 0.62 -6.04 3.24
C ILE A 37 -0.90 -5.77 3.29
N PRO A 38 -1.61 -5.90 4.44
CA PRO A 38 -3.03 -5.54 4.54
C PRO A 38 -3.35 -4.11 4.05
N THR A 39 -2.54 -3.13 4.43
CA THR A 39 -2.68 -1.74 3.98
C THR A 39 -2.56 -1.62 2.48
N VAL A 40 -1.50 -2.21 1.91
CA VAL A 40 -1.29 -2.20 0.46
C VAL A 40 -2.48 -2.84 -0.26
N GLN A 41 -3.03 -3.94 0.26
CA GLN A 41 -4.22 -4.60 -0.32
C GLN A 41 -5.46 -3.71 -0.31
N GLN A 42 -5.69 -2.95 0.77
CA GLN A 42 -6.81 -2.01 0.84
C GLN A 42 -6.69 -0.91 -0.22
N TYR A 43 -5.48 -0.40 -0.42
CA TYR A 43 -5.19 0.60 -1.44
C TYR A 43 -5.32 0.06 -2.86
N VAL A 44 -4.91 -1.19 -3.11
CA VAL A 44 -5.13 -1.87 -4.40
C VAL A 44 -6.62 -2.03 -4.69
N ALA A 45 -7.41 -2.45 -3.70
CA ALA A 45 -8.86 -2.60 -3.87
C ALA A 45 -9.53 -1.27 -4.22
N TYR A 46 -9.16 -0.19 -3.51
CA TYR A 46 -9.67 1.15 -3.81
C TYR A 46 -9.28 1.60 -5.22
N GLU A 47 -7.99 1.54 -5.58
CA GLU A 47 -7.52 2.00 -6.89
C GLU A 47 -8.20 1.24 -8.04
N ASN A 48 -8.40 -0.07 -7.91
CA ASN A 48 -9.10 -0.89 -8.91
C ASN A 48 -10.58 -0.52 -9.08
N GLN A 49 -11.25 -0.05 -8.03
CA GLN A 49 -12.67 0.34 -8.08
C GLN A 49 -12.88 1.76 -8.60
N HIS A 50 -11.83 2.59 -8.62
CA HIS A 50 -11.91 4.01 -8.95
C HIS A 50 -11.18 4.32 -10.26
N ALA A 51 -9.94 4.81 -10.19
CA ALA A 51 -9.23 5.32 -11.36
C ALA A 51 -8.47 4.25 -12.15
N GLY A 52 -8.17 3.10 -11.54
CA GLY A 52 -7.49 1.98 -12.21
C GLY A 52 -6.13 2.35 -12.80
N ARG A 53 -5.39 3.29 -12.20
CA ARG A 53 -4.13 3.80 -12.77
C ARG A 53 -3.06 2.71 -12.70
N ARG A 54 -2.66 2.20 -13.87
CA ARG A 54 -1.66 1.12 -13.99
C ARG A 54 -0.36 1.40 -13.24
N TRP A 55 0.11 2.65 -13.23
CA TRP A 55 1.36 3.01 -12.56
C TRP A 55 1.24 2.97 -11.02
N VAL A 56 0.06 3.29 -10.47
CA VAL A 56 -0.22 3.17 -9.03
C VAL A 56 -0.28 1.70 -8.64
N LEU A 57 -1.04 0.90 -9.39
CA LEU A 57 -1.19 -0.54 -9.14
C LEU A 57 0.17 -1.26 -9.21
N ARG A 58 1.02 -0.90 -10.17
CA ARG A 58 2.38 -1.44 -10.26
C ARG A 58 3.20 -1.12 -9.01
N MET A 59 3.19 0.14 -8.56
CA MET A 59 3.96 0.55 -7.38
C MET A 59 3.45 -0.10 -6.10
N LEU A 60 2.14 -0.28 -5.95
CA LEU A 60 1.54 -1.05 -4.85
C LEU A 60 2.00 -2.52 -4.89
N ALA A 61 2.04 -3.14 -6.07
CA ALA A 61 2.53 -4.51 -6.21
C ALA A 61 4.02 -4.65 -5.83
N GLU A 62 4.85 -3.72 -6.29
CA GLU A 62 6.28 -3.64 -5.93
C GLU A 62 6.44 -3.47 -4.40
N ARG A 63 5.62 -2.61 -3.77
CA ARG A 63 5.66 -2.43 -2.32
C ARG A 63 5.26 -3.71 -1.57
N ALA A 64 4.20 -4.39 -2.01
CA ALA A 64 3.79 -5.66 -1.40
C ALA A 64 4.87 -6.75 -1.53
N ALA A 65 5.58 -6.80 -2.66
CA ALA A 65 6.69 -7.74 -2.84
C ALA A 65 7.83 -7.46 -1.86
N ALA A 66 8.25 -6.20 -1.75
CA ALA A 66 9.31 -5.80 -0.81
C ALA A 66 8.95 -6.14 0.65
N LEU A 67 7.69 -5.95 1.07
CA LEU A 67 7.25 -6.29 2.41
C LEU A 67 7.31 -7.80 2.68
N ARG A 68 6.98 -8.64 1.69
CA ARG A 68 7.12 -10.10 1.80
C ARG A 68 8.57 -10.52 1.95
N GLU A 69 9.47 -9.91 1.19
CA GLU A 69 10.91 -10.19 1.29
C GLU A 69 11.44 -9.89 2.69
N VAL A 70 11.03 -8.77 3.29
CA VAL A 70 11.38 -8.39 4.66
C VAL A 70 10.83 -9.39 5.68
N GLU A 71 9.56 -9.80 5.55
CA GLU A 71 8.96 -10.82 6.44
C GLU A 71 9.67 -12.19 6.34
N THR A 72 10.27 -12.51 5.18
CA THR A 72 10.91 -13.81 4.94
C THR A 72 12.40 -13.87 5.27
N LYS A 73 13.05 -12.75 5.60
CA LYS A 73 14.46 -12.74 5.97
C LYS A 73 14.59 -13.11 7.45
N PRO A 74 15.01 -14.33 7.84
CA PRO A 74 15.39 -14.57 9.22
C PRO A 74 16.58 -13.66 9.52
N GLU A 75 16.47 -12.87 10.58
CA GLU A 75 17.59 -12.15 11.16
C GLU A 75 18.68 -13.19 11.44
N THR A 76 19.66 -13.29 10.55
CA THR A 76 20.85 -14.11 10.80
C THR A 76 21.75 -13.22 11.61
N GLU A 77 21.66 -13.38 12.92
CA GLU A 77 22.52 -12.79 13.95
C GLU A 77 23.99 -13.15 13.67
N ASP A 78 24.86 -12.13 13.67
CA ASP A 78 26.33 -12.27 13.68
C ASP A 78 26.82 -12.79 15.05
#